data_AF-A0AA95S7G9-F1
#
_entry.id   AF-A0AA95S7G9-F1
#
_cell.length_a   1.000
_cell.length_b   1.000
_cell.length_c   1.000
_cell.angle_alpha   90.00
_cell.angle_beta   90.00
_cell.angle_gamma   90.00
#
_symmetry.space_group_name_H-M   'P 1'
#
loop_
_entity.id
_entity.type
_entity.pdbx_description
1 polymer ?
#
loop_
_entity_poly.entity_id
_entity_poly.type
_entity_poly.pdbx_seq_one_letter_code
_entity_poly.pdbx_strand_id
1 'polypeptide(L)'
;MTRKLIAFFLFAGLLFTGGLQTDGEPPTDPVQMGKEEGYYEGIRSGLEDRHNFRISRAWQQMPRSQLSLDNKMEIVQPLIKIGLLRQVYLSFSSGEKFYAYLHAHPEMNAVQAAQRILGLKFVKAYEKSFQKGYEKSLTAPPKKAASYAALLRAKKR
;
A
#
# COMPACT_ATOMS: atom_id res chain seq x y z
N MET A 1 -67.07 13.84 4.42
CA MET A 1 -67.34 12.85 5.48
C MET A 1 -66.10 11.99 5.71
N THR A 2 -65.62 11.94 6.97
CA THR A 2 -64.79 10.87 7.61
C THR A 2 -63.52 10.40 6.88
N ARG A 3 -62.29 10.83 7.20
CA ARG A 3 -61.49 10.59 8.44
C ARG A 3 -61.65 9.20 9.05
N LYS A 4 -60.49 8.58 9.38
CA LYS A 4 -60.15 7.41 10.25
C LYS A 4 -59.40 6.32 9.43
N LEU A 5 -58.33 5.66 9.86
CA LEU A 5 -57.48 5.58 11.07
C LEU A 5 -56.19 4.79 10.63
N ILE A 6 -54.96 5.13 11.03
CA ILE A 6 -54.13 4.46 12.09
C ILE A 6 -53.99 2.92 11.84
N ALA A 7 -52.83 2.26 11.74
CA ALA A 7 -51.58 2.36 12.48
C ALA A 7 -50.46 1.49 11.84
N PHE A 8 -49.21 1.81 12.19
CA PHE A 8 -48.08 0.92 12.53
C PHE A 8 -47.84 -0.37 11.72
N PHE A 9 -46.67 -0.42 11.06
CA PHE A 9 -45.73 -1.52 11.29
C PHE A 9 -44.30 -0.98 11.40
N LEU A 10 -43.72 -1.22 12.59
CA LEU A 10 -42.30 -1.16 12.87
C LEU A 10 -41.57 -2.22 12.03
N PHE A 11 -40.51 -1.82 11.33
CA PHE A 11 -39.40 -2.73 11.06
C PHE A 11 -38.09 -1.98 11.30
N ALA A 12 -37.61 -2.11 12.54
CA ALA A 12 -36.20 -1.96 12.84
C ALA A 12 -35.48 -3.20 12.29
N GLY A 13 -34.39 -3.01 11.55
CA GLY A 13 -33.55 -4.11 11.12
C GLY A 13 -32.42 -3.68 10.20
N LEU A 14 -31.22 -3.60 10.79
CA LEU A 14 -29.91 -3.81 10.18
C LEU A 14 -29.24 -2.61 9.47
N LEU A 15 -28.53 -1.84 10.28
CA LEU A 15 -27.06 -1.79 10.24
C LEU A 15 -26.45 -2.11 8.85
N PHE A 16 -26.30 -1.11 8.00
CA PHE A 16 -25.15 -1.10 7.09
C PHE A 16 -24.04 -0.32 7.79
N THR A 17 -23.36 -1.00 8.70
CA THR A 17 -22.05 -0.61 9.20
C THR A 17 -21.10 -0.53 8.02
N GLY A 18 -20.87 0.69 7.55
CA GLY A 18 -19.63 1.04 6.87
C GLY A 18 -18.50 0.84 7.87
N GLY A 19 -17.91 -0.35 7.85
CA GLY A 19 -16.85 -0.74 8.75
C GLY A 19 -16.62 -2.22 8.63
N LEU A 20 -15.74 -2.63 7.70
CA LEU A 20 -14.95 -3.84 7.89
C LEU A 20 -13.98 -3.57 9.06
N GLN A 21 -14.53 -3.43 10.26
CA GLN A 21 -13.81 -3.62 11.50
C GLN A 21 -14.15 -5.05 11.91
N THR A 22 -13.16 -5.91 11.80
CA THR A 22 -13.19 -7.23 12.40
C THR A 22 -13.38 -7.02 13.90
N ASP A 23 -14.59 -7.27 14.40
CA ASP A 23 -14.94 -7.16 15.82
C ASP A 23 -13.99 -8.04 16.64
N GLY A 24 -13.02 -7.43 17.32
CA GLY A 24 -12.17 -8.07 18.33
C GLY A 24 -10.67 -7.97 18.14
N GLU A 25 -10.16 -7.51 16.98
CA GLU A 25 -8.71 -7.24 16.85
C GLU A 25 -8.38 -5.82 17.29
N PRO A 26 -7.35 -5.61 18.13
CA PRO A 26 -6.89 -4.27 18.44
C PRO A 26 -6.52 -3.57 17.13
N PRO A 27 -6.81 -2.26 16.99
CA PRO A 27 -6.47 -1.53 15.77
C PRO A 27 -4.99 -1.75 15.47
N THR A 28 -4.71 -2.32 14.31
CA THR A 28 -3.34 -2.70 13.92
C THR A 28 -2.45 -1.47 14.02
N ASP A 29 -1.33 -1.59 14.76
CA ASP A 29 -0.37 -0.49 14.92
C ASP A 29 0.02 0.05 13.53
N PRO A 30 -0.20 1.35 13.23
CA PRO A 30 0.11 1.92 11.93
C PRO A 30 1.58 1.74 11.53
N VAL A 31 2.50 1.62 12.51
CA VAL A 31 3.90 1.29 12.25
C VAL A 31 4.03 -0.16 11.76
N GLN A 32 3.32 -1.09 12.38
CA GLN A 32 3.35 -2.50 11.99
C GLN A 32 2.71 -2.71 10.62
N MET A 33 1.55 -2.09 10.36
CA MET A 33 0.89 -2.13 9.06
C MET A 33 1.78 -1.53 7.97
N GLY A 34 2.36 -0.36 8.22
CA GLY A 34 3.29 0.27 7.28
C GLY A 34 4.51 -0.62 6.99
N LYS A 35 5.11 -1.22 8.03
CA LYS A 35 6.23 -2.16 7.85
C LYS A 35 5.84 -3.33 6.96
N GLU A 36 4.66 -3.91 7.17
CA GLU A 36 4.22 -5.09 6.46
C GLU A 36 3.91 -4.78 5.00
N GLU A 37 3.02 -3.82 4.76
CA GLU A 37 2.61 -3.40 3.42
C GLU A 37 3.81 -2.91 2.60
N GLY A 38 4.67 -2.09 3.20
CA GLY A 38 5.91 -1.65 2.59
C GLY A 38 6.78 -2.83 2.17
N TYR A 39 7.03 -3.78 3.09
CA TYR A 39 7.93 -4.91 2.81
C TYR A 39 7.43 -5.78 1.66
N TYR A 40 6.14 -6.11 1.62
CA TYR A 40 5.58 -6.95 0.57
C TYR A 40 5.52 -6.23 -0.78
N GLU A 41 5.14 -4.94 -0.81
CA GLU A 41 5.17 -4.18 -2.06
C GLU A 41 6.59 -3.96 -2.57
N GLY A 42 7.55 -3.75 -1.68
CA GLY A 42 8.96 -3.72 -2.01
C GLY A 42 9.41 -5.03 -2.66
N ILE A 43 9.09 -6.19 -2.05
CA ILE A 43 9.42 -7.50 -2.62
C ILE A 43 8.84 -7.64 -4.02
N ARG A 44 7.54 -7.34 -4.20
CA ARG A 44 6.85 -7.42 -5.49
C ARG A 44 7.56 -6.59 -6.54
N SER A 45 7.82 -5.32 -6.21
CA SER A 45 8.47 -4.39 -7.13
C SER A 45 9.87 -4.86 -7.52
N GLY A 46 10.68 -5.35 -6.56
CA GLY A 46 12.02 -5.85 -6.88
C GLY A 46 12.03 -7.16 -7.68
N LEU A 47 11.01 -8.02 -7.52
CA LEU A 47 10.85 -9.21 -8.36
C LEU A 47 10.41 -8.85 -9.78
N GLU A 48 9.46 -7.92 -9.94
CA GLU A 48 9.04 -7.43 -11.26
C GLU A 48 10.22 -6.76 -11.97
N ASP A 49 10.99 -5.96 -11.25
CA ASP A 49 12.09 -5.20 -11.80
C ASP A 49 13.26 -6.07 -12.27
N ARG A 50 13.56 -7.16 -11.54
CA ARG A 50 14.55 -8.18 -11.92
C ARG A 50 14.39 -8.67 -13.36
N HIS A 51 13.17 -8.72 -13.88
CA HIS A 51 12.88 -9.26 -15.20
C HIS A 51 12.67 -8.17 -16.26
N ASN A 52 12.23 -6.97 -15.86
CA ASN A 52 11.61 -6.02 -16.78
C ASN A 52 12.45 -4.80 -17.12
N PHE A 53 13.33 -4.29 -16.25
CA PHE A 53 14.04 -3.04 -16.53
C PHE A 53 15.56 -3.20 -16.76
N ARG A 54 16.09 -2.45 -17.73
CA ARG A 54 17.53 -2.38 -18.01
C ARG A 54 18.30 -1.72 -16.87
N ILE A 55 17.68 -0.79 -16.14
CA ILE A 55 18.31 0.02 -15.08
C ILE A 55 18.65 -0.85 -13.86
N SER A 56 17.74 -1.72 -13.44
CA SER A 56 17.97 -2.66 -12.34
C SER A 56 18.95 -3.78 -12.70
N ARG A 57 19.01 -4.19 -13.97
CA ARG A 57 20.11 -5.03 -14.49
C ARG A 57 21.48 -4.34 -14.45
N ALA A 58 21.55 -3.06 -14.81
CA ALA A 58 22.79 -2.28 -14.66
C ALA A 58 23.21 -2.22 -13.18
N TRP A 59 22.23 -2.10 -12.27
CA TRP A 59 22.44 -2.14 -10.83
C TRP A 59 22.96 -3.50 -10.31
N GLN A 60 22.47 -4.62 -10.85
CA GLN A 60 23.00 -5.97 -10.54
C GLN A 60 24.44 -6.16 -11.03
N GLN A 61 24.83 -5.43 -12.07
CA GLN A 61 26.16 -5.51 -12.70
C GLN A 61 27.14 -4.48 -12.12
N MET A 62 26.65 -3.43 -11.45
CA MET A 62 27.49 -2.42 -10.81
C MET A 62 28.26 -3.02 -9.61
N PRO A 63 29.57 -2.72 -9.48
CA PRO A 63 30.32 -3.01 -8.28
C PRO A 63 29.63 -2.40 -7.05
N ARG A 64 29.61 -3.11 -5.92
CA ARG A 64 29.04 -2.59 -4.67
C ARG A 64 29.63 -1.25 -4.23
N SER A 65 30.89 -0.99 -4.60
CA SER A 65 31.59 0.28 -4.35
C SER A 65 31.04 1.47 -5.16
N GLN A 66 30.29 1.23 -6.24
CA GLN A 66 29.70 2.26 -7.11
C GLN A 66 28.20 2.47 -6.87
N LEU A 67 27.58 1.62 -6.05
CA LEU A 67 26.18 1.73 -5.64
C LEU A 67 26.07 2.69 -4.45
N SER A 68 26.14 4.00 -4.72
CA SER A 68 25.84 5.04 -3.73
C SER A 68 24.39 4.93 -3.26
N LEU A 69 24.10 5.43 -2.05
CA LEU A 69 22.74 5.50 -1.51
C LEU A 69 21.81 6.31 -2.43
N ASP A 70 22.32 7.41 -3.00
CA ASP A 70 21.56 8.32 -3.86
C ASP A 70 21.10 7.63 -5.14
N ASN A 71 21.98 6.86 -5.79
CA ASN A 71 21.65 6.06 -6.97
C ASN A 71 20.56 5.01 -6.68
N LYS A 72 20.44 4.56 -5.42
CA LYS A 72 19.36 3.66 -5.01
C LYS A 72 18.04 4.38 -4.87
N MET A 73 18.08 5.57 -4.30
CA MET A 73 16.90 6.38 -4.05
C MET A 73 16.25 6.85 -5.35
N GLU A 74 17.02 7.20 -6.38
CA GLU A 74 16.46 7.64 -7.67
C GLU A 74 15.52 6.61 -8.31
N ILE A 75 15.85 5.32 -8.19
CA ILE A 75 15.07 4.23 -8.80
C ILE A 75 13.90 3.83 -7.89
N VAL A 76 14.16 3.71 -6.59
CA VAL A 76 13.19 3.16 -5.62
C VAL A 76 12.13 4.20 -5.25
N GLN A 77 12.47 5.49 -5.24
CA GLN A 77 11.58 6.54 -4.76
C GLN A 77 10.31 6.72 -5.62
N PRO A 78 10.35 6.66 -6.97
CA PRO A 78 9.12 6.62 -7.77
C PRO A 78 8.23 5.42 -7.44
N LEU A 79 8.81 4.23 -7.22
CA LEU A 79 8.07 3.02 -6.90
C LEU A 79 7.39 3.12 -5.52
N ILE A 80 8.10 3.68 -4.53
CA ILE A 80 7.54 4.01 -3.21
C ILE A 80 6.33 4.95 -3.35
N LYS A 81 6.44 6.02 -4.17
CA LYS A 81 5.34 6.97 -4.37
C LYS A 81 4.10 6.31 -4.98
N ILE A 82 4.29 5.43 -5.96
CA ILE A 82 3.21 4.65 -6.57
C ILE A 82 2.56 3.72 -5.53
N GLY A 83 3.36 3.03 -4.74
CA GLY A 83 2.87 2.14 -3.69
C GLY A 83 2.11 2.88 -2.59
N LEU A 84 2.61 4.02 -2.12
CA LEU A 84 1.91 4.89 -1.18
C LEU A 84 0.57 5.39 -1.74
N LEU A 85 0.52 5.79 -3.01
CA LEU A 85 -0.73 6.20 -3.65
C LEU A 85 -1.74 5.04 -3.71
N ARG A 86 -1.28 3.82 -3.94
CA ARG A 86 -2.12 2.63 -3.89
C ARG A 86 -2.67 2.38 -2.49
N GLN A 87 -1.85 2.52 -1.45
CA GLN A 87 -2.31 2.39 -0.06
C GLN A 87 -3.34 3.47 0.29
N VAL A 88 -3.15 4.70 -0.20
CA VAL A 88 -4.14 5.77 -0.10
C VAL A 88 -5.44 5.35 -0.79
N TYR A 89 -5.39 4.91 -2.05
CA TYR A 89 -6.57 4.43 -2.77
C TYR A 89 -7.35 3.35 -1.99
N LEU A 90 -6.64 2.37 -1.42
CA LEU A 90 -7.24 1.27 -0.66
C LEU A 90 -7.89 1.71 0.66
N SER A 91 -7.54 2.89 1.19
CA SER A 91 -8.20 3.46 2.37
C SER A 91 -9.56 4.10 2.09
N PHE A 92 -9.91 4.30 0.82
CA PHE A 92 -11.25 4.79 0.43
C PHE A 92 -12.21 3.64 0.18
N SER A 93 -13.48 3.86 0.52
CA SER A 93 -14.54 2.85 0.31
C SER A 93 -14.90 2.63 -1.17
N SER A 94 -14.51 3.54 -2.07
CA SER A 94 -14.74 3.43 -3.51
C SER A 94 -13.77 4.31 -4.30
N GLY A 95 -13.59 3.97 -5.58
CA GLY A 95 -12.79 4.79 -6.50
C GLY A 95 -13.35 6.19 -6.68
N GLU A 96 -14.68 6.36 -6.71
CA GLU A 96 -15.32 7.68 -6.80
C GLU A 96 -14.93 8.61 -5.65
N LYS A 97 -14.91 8.12 -4.41
CA LYS A 97 -14.50 8.92 -3.26
C LYS A 97 -13.01 9.27 -3.30
N PHE A 98 -12.18 8.35 -3.78
CA PHE A 98 -10.77 8.62 -4.02
C PHE A 98 -10.57 9.72 -5.08
N TYR A 99 -11.27 9.63 -6.22
CA TYR A 99 -11.21 10.65 -7.27
C TYR A 99 -11.72 12.00 -6.78
N ALA A 100 -12.85 12.03 -6.06
CA ALA A 100 -13.37 13.25 -5.46
C ALA A 100 -12.36 13.90 -4.51
N TYR A 101 -11.66 13.09 -3.70
CA TYR A 101 -10.59 13.56 -2.82
C TYR A 101 -9.42 14.17 -3.61
N LEU A 102 -8.95 13.51 -4.68
CA LEU A 102 -7.88 14.04 -5.52
C LEU A 102 -8.27 15.37 -6.20
N HIS A 103 -9.52 15.48 -6.68
CA HIS A 103 -10.02 16.71 -7.28
C HIS A 103 -10.16 17.86 -6.28
N ALA A 104 -10.45 17.56 -5.00
CA ALA A 104 -10.50 18.56 -3.95
C ALA A 104 -9.11 19.03 -3.47
N HIS A 105 -8.05 18.28 -3.78
CA HIS A 105 -6.68 18.52 -3.32
C HIS A 105 -5.64 18.41 -4.46
N PRO A 106 -5.78 19.20 -5.55
CA PRO A 106 -4.90 19.11 -6.72
C PRO A 106 -3.43 19.46 -6.41
N GLU A 107 -3.17 20.17 -5.31
CA GLU A 107 -1.85 20.58 -4.86
C GLU A 107 -1.05 19.47 -4.15
N MET A 108 -1.70 18.39 -3.73
CA MET A 108 -1.04 17.34 -2.95
C MET A 108 -0.36 16.30 -3.83
N ASN A 109 0.90 16.03 -3.54
CA ASN A 109 1.58 14.85 -4.09
C ASN A 109 1.24 13.57 -3.30
N ALA A 110 1.59 12.40 -3.85
CA ALA A 110 1.29 11.10 -3.25
C ALA A 110 1.79 10.93 -1.80
N VAL A 111 2.95 11.51 -1.47
CA VAL A 111 3.53 11.43 -0.12
C VAL A 111 2.71 12.27 0.85
N GLN A 112 2.32 13.48 0.46
CA GLN A 112 1.49 14.37 1.27
C GLN A 112 0.11 13.77 1.52
N ALA A 113 -0.53 13.21 0.48
CA ALA A 113 -1.80 12.52 0.61
C ALA A 113 -1.69 11.31 1.56
N ALA A 114 -0.64 10.50 1.42
CA ALA A 114 -0.39 9.37 2.31
C ALA A 114 -0.12 9.79 3.76
N GLN A 115 0.66 10.85 3.99
CA GLN A 115 0.91 11.36 5.34
C GLN A 115 -0.37 11.86 6.01
N ARG A 116 -1.26 12.52 5.23
CA ARG A 116 -2.53 13.04 5.72
C ARG A 116 -3.54 11.93 6.04
N ILE A 117 -3.64 10.91 5.19
CA ILE A 117 -4.67 9.87 5.28
C ILE A 117 -4.21 8.69 6.14
N LEU A 118 -2.99 8.21 5.92
CA LEU A 118 -2.44 7.00 6.57
C LEU A 118 -1.58 7.35 7.80
N GLY A 119 -1.17 8.61 7.93
CA GLY A 119 -0.37 9.10 9.04
C GLY A 119 1.15 8.99 8.82
N LEU A 120 1.89 9.93 9.40
CA LEU A 120 3.35 10.02 9.26
C LEU A 120 4.10 8.75 9.72
N LYS A 121 3.63 8.12 10.80
CA LYS A 121 4.25 6.89 11.35
C LYS A 121 4.14 5.72 10.37
N PHE A 122 2.99 5.56 9.72
CA PHE A 122 2.78 4.56 8.68
C PHE A 122 3.73 4.82 7.51
N VAL A 123 3.76 6.06 6.98
CA VAL A 123 4.56 6.40 5.80
C VAL A 123 6.05 6.11 6.02
N LYS A 124 6.62 6.56 7.15
CA LYS A 124 8.03 6.28 7.47
C LYS A 124 8.34 4.79 7.60
N ALA A 125 7.42 4.03 8.20
CA ALA A 125 7.56 2.59 8.36
C ALA A 125 7.48 1.87 7.00
N TYR A 126 6.54 2.30 6.15
CA TYR A 126 6.33 1.81 4.80
C TYR A 126 7.56 2.04 3.93
N GLU A 127 8.07 3.27 3.84
CA GLU A 127 9.21 3.61 2.97
C GLU A 127 10.45 2.77 3.31
N LYS A 128 10.76 2.68 4.62
CA LYS A 128 11.90 1.90 5.11
C LYS A 128 11.76 0.41 4.81
N SER A 129 10.58 -0.16 5.01
CA SER A 129 10.33 -1.58 4.74
C SER A 129 10.26 -1.87 3.25
N PHE A 130 9.72 -0.95 2.44
CA PHE A 130 9.69 -1.05 0.99
C PHE A 130 11.09 -1.16 0.41
N GLN A 131 11.97 -0.22 0.77
CA GLN A 131 13.36 -0.27 0.31
C GLN A 131 14.02 -1.60 0.68
N LYS A 132 13.84 -2.06 1.92
CA LYS A 132 14.37 -3.34 2.39
C LYS A 132 13.81 -4.54 1.60
N GLY A 133 12.52 -4.54 1.30
CA GLY A 133 11.87 -5.59 0.52
C GLY A 133 12.37 -5.64 -0.92
N TYR A 134 12.44 -4.46 -1.55
CA TYR A 134 12.90 -4.26 -2.92
C TYR A 134 14.36 -4.72 -3.09
N GLU A 135 15.27 -4.21 -2.26
CA GLU A 135 16.69 -4.57 -2.34
C GLU A 135 16.90 -6.08 -2.17
N LYS A 136 16.20 -6.68 -1.20
CA LYS A 136 16.31 -8.12 -0.92
C LYS A 136 15.82 -8.99 -2.07
N SER A 137 14.72 -8.62 -2.72
CA SER A 137 14.14 -9.43 -3.79
C SER A 137 14.86 -9.22 -5.12
N LEU A 138 15.28 -8.00 -5.41
CA LEU A 138 15.99 -7.65 -6.65
C LEU A 138 17.31 -8.42 -6.79
N THR A 139 18.10 -8.50 -5.72
CA THR A 139 19.43 -9.14 -5.75
C THR A 139 19.43 -10.58 -5.22
N ALA A 140 18.26 -11.18 -4.99
CA ALA A 140 18.17 -12.53 -4.46
C ALA A 140 18.73 -13.57 -5.46
N PRO A 141 19.41 -14.64 -5.01
CA PRO A 141 19.64 -15.81 -5.85
C PRO A 141 18.32 -16.43 -6.35
N PRO A 142 18.29 -17.13 -7.49
CA PRO A 142 17.06 -17.65 -8.10
C PRO A 142 16.15 -18.43 -7.14
N LYS A 143 16.72 -19.35 -6.34
CA LYS A 143 15.97 -20.13 -5.34
C LYS A 143 15.26 -19.25 -4.32
N LYS A 144 15.91 -18.18 -3.86
CA LYS A 144 15.38 -17.24 -2.88
C LYS A 144 14.35 -16.28 -3.49
N ALA A 145 14.54 -15.87 -4.74
CA ALA A 145 13.53 -15.12 -5.49
C ALA A 145 12.23 -15.92 -5.68
N ALA A 146 12.34 -17.23 -5.97
CA ALA A 146 11.19 -18.12 -6.01
C ALA A 146 10.47 -18.21 -4.65
N SER A 147 11.21 -18.26 -3.54
CA SER A 147 10.62 -18.20 -2.18
C SER A 147 9.87 -16.89 -1.93
N TYR A 148 10.41 -15.75 -2.37
CA TYR A 148 9.70 -14.47 -2.28
C TYR A 148 8.43 -14.43 -3.14
N ALA A 149 8.46 -14.99 -4.35
CA ALA A 149 7.27 -15.11 -5.18
C ALA A 149 6.20 -16.00 -4.52
N ALA A 150 6.60 -17.10 -3.88
CA ALA A 150 5.70 -17.97 -3.12
C ALA A 150 5.09 -17.24 -1.91
N LEU A 151 5.90 -16.47 -1.18
CA LEU A 151 5.45 -15.64 -0.07
C LEU A 151 4.37 -14.63 -0.50
N LEU A 152 4.55 -13.95 -1.63
CA LEU A 152 3.54 -13.02 -2.15
C LEU A 152 2.24 -13.71 -2.57
N ARG A 153 2.32 -14.92 -3.11
CA ARG A 153 1.13 -15.72 -3.44
C ARG A 153 0.36 -16.14 -2.20
N ALA A 154 1.05 -16.44 -1.11
CA ALA A 154 0.43 -16.78 0.17
C ALA A 154 -0.33 -15.57 0.77
N LYS A 155 0.21 -14.35 0.70
CA LYS A 155 -0.48 -13.14 1.20
C LYS A 155 -1.71 -12.72 0.39
N LYS A 156 -1.82 -13.14 -0.87
CA LYS A 156 -3.02 -12.88 -1.70
C LYS A 156 -4.19 -13.83 -1.40
N ARG A 157 -3.93 -14.94 -0.71
CA ARG A 157 -4.95 -15.90 -0.27
C ARG A 157 -5.43 -15.50 1.11
#